data_AF-A0A017T7W2-F1
#
_entry.id   AF-A0A017T7W2-F1
#
_cell.length_a   1.000
_cell.length_b   1.000
_cell.length_c   1.000
_cell.angle_alpha   90.00
_cell.angle_beta   90.00
_cell.angle_gamma   90.00
#
_symmetry.space_group_name_H-M   'P 1'
#
loop_
_entity.id
_entity.type
_entity.pdbx_description
1 polymer ?
#
loop_
_entity_poly.entity_id
_entity_poly.type
_entity_poly.pdbx_seq_one_letter_code
_entity_poly.pdbx_strand_id
1 'polypeptide(L)'
;MRTTLLVKPYKGPLAFDFQSLEGTLVDLPDRKTRGLRREKEGWEQVAQELRARLPVHAGALRLAHDVDAQLADLSERLDQVRTCKKVVDELARVAAATEALLEDQREGMVTLVVEAVRKAAKRTDPMLLTAFEQTIHYRGQLGKRAVMTRRANEEAAAKAAAAAMVAVAAVEAGGAEQAAADQAAADQAAADQAGAQGEGAASLQA
;
A
#
# COMPACT_ATOMS: atom_id res chain seq x y z
N MET A 1 -3.53 4.29 -29.76
CA MET A 1 -4.91 3.99 -29.29
C MET A 1 -5.22 4.98 -28.18
N ARG A 2 -6.20 5.88 -28.37
CA ARG A 2 -6.70 6.71 -27.27
C ARG A 2 -7.53 5.80 -26.38
N THR A 3 -7.07 5.53 -25.17
CA THR A 3 -7.90 4.88 -24.17
C THR A 3 -8.95 5.89 -23.76
N THR A 4 -10.16 5.79 -24.31
CA THR A 4 -11.28 6.62 -23.87
C THR A 4 -11.61 6.18 -22.45
N LEU A 5 -11.05 6.89 -21.46
CA LEU A 5 -11.45 6.71 -20.07
C LEU A 5 -12.93 7.09 -19.96
N LEU A 6 -13.76 6.15 -19.52
CA LEU A 6 -15.18 6.41 -19.25
C LEU A 6 -15.27 7.26 -17.98
N VAL A 7 -15.14 8.58 -18.14
CA VAL A 7 -15.28 9.54 -17.04
C VAL A 7 -16.76 9.68 -16.70
N LYS A 8 -17.12 9.29 -15.47
CA LYS A 8 -18.47 9.51 -14.94
C LYS A 8 -18.47 10.84 -14.17
N PRO A 9 -19.35 11.80 -14.50
CA PRO A 9 -19.50 13.01 -13.72
C PRO A 9 -19.85 12.67 -12.27
N TYR A 10 -19.21 13.35 -11.32
CA TYR A 10 -19.56 13.24 -9.91
C TYR A 10 -20.99 13.77 -9.70
N LYS A 11 -21.85 12.95 -9.09
CA LYS A 11 -23.26 13.29 -8.80
C LYS A 11 -23.53 13.49 -7.31
N GLY A 12 -22.49 13.48 -6.47
CA GLY A 12 -22.64 13.69 -5.04
C GLY A 12 -22.79 15.17 -4.66
N PRO A 13 -22.97 15.46 -3.37
CA PRO A 13 -23.10 16.83 -2.88
C PRO A 13 -21.80 17.62 -3.13
N LEU A 14 -21.91 18.81 -3.70
CA LEU A 14 -20.77 19.70 -3.99
C LEU A 14 -20.47 20.69 -2.86
N ALA A 15 -21.42 20.89 -1.97
CA ALA A 15 -21.30 21.72 -0.79
C ALA A 15 -21.68 20.89 0.43
N PHE A 16 -20.89 21.05 1.49
CA PHE A 16 -21.18 20.48 2.79
C PHE A 16 -20.92 21.54 3.84
N ASP A 17 -21.92 21.80 4.68
CA ASP A 17 -21.87 22.83 5.70
C ASP A 17 -21.45 22.25 7.06
N PHE A 18 -20.57 22.96 7.75
CA PHE A 18 -20.05 22.61 9.07
C PHE A 18 -20.62 23.50 10.18
N GLN A 19 -21.61 24.36 9.89
CA GLN A 19 -22.24 25.23 10.88
C GLN A 19 -22.72 24.47 12.13
N SER A 20 -23.18 23.22 12.01
CA SER A 20 -23.57 22.40 13.17
C SER A 20 -22.42 22.08 14.14
N LEU A 21 -21.17 22.22 13.70
CA LEU A 21 -19.96 21.98 14.48
C LEU A 21 -19.25 23.28 14.87
N GLU A 22 -19.90 24.44 14.72
CA GLU A 22 -19.35 25.72 15.14
C GLU A 22 -18.98 25.69 16.63
N GLY A 23 -17.78 26.18 16.96
CA GLY A 23 -17.21 26.13 18.30
C GLY A 23 -16.73 24.74 18.77
N THR A 24 -16.98 23.67 18.01
CA THR A 24 -16.50 22.31 18.33
C THR A 24 -15.26 21.92 17.54
N LEU A 25 -15.08 22.45 16.31
CA LEU A 25 -13.91 22.17 15.49
C LEU A 25 -12.66 22.86 16.06
N VAL A 26 -11.58 22.08 16.19
CA VAL A 26 -10.29 22.53 16.71
C VAL A 26 -9.19 22.23 15.70
N ASP A 27 -8.39 23.24 15.37
CA ASP A 27 -7.15 23.06 14.60
C ASP A 27 -6.03 22.64 15.55
N LEU A 28 -5.48 21.44 15.33
CA LEU A 28 -4.37 20.91 16.10
C LEU A 28 -3.13 20.91 15.22
N PRO A 29 -1.99 21.45 15.69
CA PRO A 29 -0.76 21.42 14.90
C PRO A 29 -0.32 20.00 14.57
N ASP A 30 0.48 19.86 13.52
CA ASP A 30 1.02 18.58 13.09
C ASP A 30 1.65 17.81 14.26
N ARG A 31 1.30 16.51 14.35
CA ARG A 31 1.77 15.57 15.38
C ARG A 31 1.29 15.86 16.81
N LYS A 32 0.43 16.85 17.05
CA LYS A 32 -0.21 17.09 18.37
C LYS A 32 -1.36 16.15 18.71
N THR A 33 -1.67 15.20 17.82
CA THR A 33 -2.62 14.12 18.10
C THR A 33 -2.02 12.98 18.93
N ARG A 34 -0.69 12.98 19.13
CA ARG A 34 0.00 11.96 19.93
C ARG A 34 -0.38 12.09 21.40
N GLY A 35 -0.87 11.01 21.99
CA GLY A 35 -1.31 10.96 23.39
C GLY A 35 -2.79 11.22 23.61
N LEU A 36 -3.53 11.65 22.57
CA LEU A 36 -4.99 11.69 22.64
C LEU A 36 -5.53 10.25 22.72
N ARG A 37 -6.44 10.02 23.67
CA ARG A 37 -7.13 8.74 23.82
C ARG A 37 -8.11 8.58 22.66
N ARG A 38 -8.10 7.42 22.02
CA ARG A 38 -9.02 7.05 20.94
C ARG A 38 -10.08 6.09 21.49
N GLU A 39 -11.21 6.06 20.81
CA GLU A 39 -12.20 5.01 21.00
C GLU A 39 -11.55 3.64 20.82
N LYS A 40 -11.98 2.68 21.64
CA LYS A 40 -11.53 1.29 21.59
C LYS A 40 -12.63 0.41 21.02
N GLU A 41 -12.25 -0.77 20.55
CA GLU A 41 -13.21 -1.81 20.19
C GLU A 41 -14.12 -2.14 21.39
N GLY A 42 -15.41 -2.31 21.13
CA GLY A 42 -16.41 -2.59 22.16
C GLY A 42 -17.05 -1.35 22.80
N TRP A 43 -16.82 -0.14 22.27
CA TRP A 43 -17.38 1.10 22.83
C TRP A 43 -18.91 1.09 22.90
N GLU A 44 -19.60 0.57 21.89
CA GLU A 44 -21.07 0.54 21.85
C GLU A 44 -21.67 -0.24 23.03
N GLN A 45 -21.09 -1.40 23.37
CA GLN A 45 -21.53 -2.19 24.53
C GLN A 45 -21.29 -1.43 25.83
N VAL A 46 -20.15 -0.75 25.95
CA VAL A 46 -19.82 0.08 27.12
C VAL A 46 -20.78 1.27 27.22
N ALA A 47 -21.09 1.94 26.11
CA ALA A 47 -22.02 3.07 26.07
C ALA A 47 -23.43 2.65 26.51
N GLN A 48 -23.91 1.48 26.06
CA GLN A 48 -25.19 0.92 26.50
C GLN A 48 -25.18 0.56 27.99
N GLU A 49 -24.10 -0.07 28.47
CA GLU A 49 -23.94 -0.38 29.89
C GLU A 49 -23.95 0.90 30.75
N LEU A 50 -23.17 1.91 30.37
CA LEU A 50 -23.11 3.20 31.05
C LEU A 50 -24.50 3.86 31.08
N ARG A 51 -25.20 3.89 29.94
CA ARG A 51 -26.56 4.47 29.87
C ARG A 51 -27.56 3.77 30.79
N ALA A 52 -27.46 2.45 30.95
CA ALA A 52 -28.36 1.68 31.80
C ALA A 52 -28.01 1.79 33.30
N ARG A 53 -26.72 1.78 33.64
CA ARG A 53 -26.24 1.65 35.03
C ARG A 53 -25.89 2.96 35.70
N LEU A 54 -25.43 3.97 34.94
CA LEU A 54 -24.96 5.23 35.50
C LEU A 54 -26.05 5.98 36.28
N PRO A 55 -27.31 6.09 35.79
CA PRO A 55 -28.37 6.78 36.55
C PRO A 55 -28.66 6.15 37.93
N VAL A 56 -28.49 4.83 38.04
CA VAL A 56 -28.73 4.08 39.28
C VAL A 56 -27.57 4.24 40.27
N HIS A 57 -26.33 4.30 39.76
CA HIS A 57 -25.11 4.25 40.59
C HIS A 57 -24.36 5.58 40.73
N ALA A 58 -24.77 6.66 40.04
CA ALA A 58 -24.06 7.94 40.02
C ALA A 58 -23.81 8.51 41.44
N GLY A 59 -24.81 8.44 42.32
CA GLY A 59 -24.69 8.92 43.71
C GLY A 59 -23.65 8.15 44.52
N ALA A 60 -23.59 6.82 44.37
CA ALA A 60 -22.59 5.99 45.05
C ALA A 60 -21.17 6.26 44.53
N LEU A 61 -21.03 6.53 43.23
CA LEU A 61 -19.77 6.89 42.58
C LEU A 61 -19.34 8.35 42.81
N ARG A 62 -20.19 9.16 43.45
CA ARG A 62 -20.00 10.61 43.63
C ARG A 62 -19.77 11.35 42.30
N LEU A 63 -20.42 10.89 41.24
CA LEU A 63 -20.39 11.54 39.93
C LEU A 63 -21.42 12.67 39.88
N ALA A 64 -21.18 13.68 39.05
CA ALA A 64 -22.19 14.67 38.74
C ALA A 64 -23.38 14.01 38.02
N HIS A 65 -24.58 14.51 38.28
CA HIS A 65 -25.83 13.95 37.74
C HIS A 65 -25.90 14.02 36.21
N ASP A 66 -25.20 14.97 35.59
CA ASP A 66 -25.26 15.26 34.16
C ASP A 66 -24.18 14.54 33.32
N VAL A 67 -23.37 13.67 33.93
CA VAL A 67 -22.29 12.96 33.23
C VAL A 67 -22.81 12.07 32.10
N ASP A 68 -23.98 11.46 32.26
CA ASP A 68 -24.62 10.66 31.21
C ASP A 68 -25.00 11.53 29.99
N ALA A 69 -25.58 12.70 30.24
CA ALA A 69 -25.95 13.66 29.22
C ALA A 69 -24.70 14.19 28.48
N GLN A 70 -23.62 14.50 29.22
CA GLN A 70 -22.35 14.93 28.62
C GLN A 70 -21.73 13.84 27.73
N LEU A 71 -21.76 12.58 28.16
CA LEU A 71 -21.26 11.46 27.35
C LEU A 71 -22.09 11.22 26.09
N ALA A 72 -23.41 11.37 26.17
CA ALA A 72 -24.30 11.27 25.03
C ALA A 72 -24.03 12.39 24.01
N ASP A 73 -23.92 13.65 24.47
CA ASP A 73 -23.60 14.80 23.64
C ASP A 73 -22.23 14.65 22.95
N LEU A 74 -21.20 14.20 23.67
CA LEU A 74 -19.89 13.92 23.07
C LEU A 74 -19.95 12.82 22.00
N SER A 75 -20.74 11.77 22.23
CA SER A 75 -20.91 10.69 21.26
C SER A 75 -21.62 11.18 20.00
N GLU A 76 -22.68 11.97 20.15
CA GLU A 76 -23.41 12.57 19.04
C GLU A 76 -22.51 13.52 18.23
N ARG A 77 -21.76 14.41 18.88
CA ARG A 77 -20.81 15.31 18.20
C ARG A 77 -19.72 14.52 17.46
N LEU A 78 -19.21 13.43 18.04
CA LEU A 78 -18.24 12.57 17.34
C LEU A 78 -18.82 11.95 16.08
N ASP A 79 -20.07 11.49 16.13
CA ASP A 79 -20.75 10.91 14.96
C ASP A 79 -21.03 11.95 13.87
N GLN A 80 -21.38 13.17 14.26
CA GLN A 80 -21.48 14.31 13.34
C GLN A 80 -20.12 14.58 12.67
N VAL A 81 -19.03 14.73 13.44
CA VAL A 81 -17.68 14.93 12.90
C VAL A 81 -17.26 13.80 11.96
N ARG A 82 -17.54 12.54 12.31
CA ARG A 82 -17.23 11.36 11.49
C ARG A 82 -17.98 11.36 10.17
N THR A 83 -19.25 11.76 10.19
CA THR A 83 -20.09 11.86 8.99
C THR A 83 -19.54 12.94 8.06
N CYS A 84 -19.24 14.12 8.61
CA CYS A 84 -18.64 15.21 7.84
C CYS A 84 -17.29 14.80 7.23
N LYS A 85 -16.43 14.14 8.02
CA LYS A 85 -15.13 13.65 7.57
C LYS A 85 -15.26 12.72 6.37
N LYS A 86 -16.20 11.77 6.39
CA LYS A 86 -16.43 10.85 5.25
C LYS A 86 -16.77 11.61 3.96
N VAL A 87 -17.59 12.66 4.06
CA VAL A 87 -17.96 13.49 2.91
C VAL A 87 -16.74 14.28 2.39
N VAL A 88 -15.94 14.87 3.29
CA VAL A 88 -14.71 15.60 2.92
C VAL A 88 -13.70 14.67 2.27
N ASP A 89 -13.45 13.50 2.84
CA ASP A 89 -12.49 12.53 2.31
C ASP A 89 -12.91 12.09 0.89
N GLU A 90 -14.21 11.90 0.66
CA GLU A 90 -14.75 11.57 -0.66
C GLU A 90 -14.61 12.73 -1.65
N LEU A 91 -14.91 13.97 -1.24
CA LEU A 91 -14.71 15.16 -2.07
C LEU A 91 -13.25 15.40 -2.40
N ALA A 92 -12.34 15.21 -1.43
CA ALA A 92 -10.90 15.32 -1.62
C ALA A 92 -10.41 14.25 -2.62
N ARG A 93 -10.91 13.01 -2.50
CA ARG A 93 -10.61 11.93 -3.46
C ARG A 93 -11.07 12.28 -4.87
N VAL A 94 -12.29 12.82 -5.02
CA VAL A 94 -12.82 13.24 -6.32
C VAL A 94 -12.01 14.41 -6.89
N ALA A 95 -11.68 15.41 -6.07
CA ALA A 95 -10.86 16.54 -6.49
C ALA A 95 -9.48 16.10 -6.98
N ALA A 96 -8.80 15.20 -6.25
CA ALA A 96 -7.51 14.64 -6.67
C ALA A 96 -7.61 13.86 -7.99
N ALA A 97 -8.68 13.08 -8.19
CA ALA A 97 -8.92 12.38 -9.45
C ALA A 97 -9.21 13.35 -10.61
N THR A 98 -9.96 14.43 -10.36
CA THR A 98 -10.22 15.48 -11.34
C THR A 98 -8.94 16.24 -11.69
N GLU A 99 -8.10 16.57 -10.71
CA GLU A 99 -6.79 17.18 -10.92
C GLU A 99 -5.94 16.33 -11.87
N ALA A 100 -5.75 15.04 -11.54
CA ALA A 100 -4.99 14.12 -12.38
C ALA A 100 -5.54 14.04 -13.82
N LEU A 101 -6.86 14.06 -14.00
CA LEU A 101 -7.50 14.08 -15.32
C LEU A 101 -7.20 15.38 -16.08
N LEU A 102 -7.27 16.53 -15.42
CA LEU A 102 -6.97 17.83 -16.04
C LEU A 102 -5.48 17.94 -16.39
N GLU A 103 -4.60 17.38 -15.56
CA GLU A 103 -3.18 17.29 -15.85
C GLU A 103 -2.90 16.44 -17.08
N ASP A 104 -3.51 15.24 -17.19
CA ASP A 104 -3.39 14.40 -18.39
C ASP A 104 -3.87 15.13 -19.66
N GLN A 105 -5.00 15.84 -19.57
CA GLN A 105 -5.49 16.66 -20.68
C GLN A 105 -4.49 17.77 -21.06
N ARG A 106 -3.93 18.46 -20.07
CA ARG A 106 -2.90 19.50 -20.28
C ARG A 106 -1.66 18.91 -20.97
N GLU A 107 -1.17 17.75 -20.51
CA GLU A 107 -0.03 17.05 -21.12
C GLU A 107 -0.32 16.59 -22.56
N GLY A 108 -1.55 16.16 -22.81
CA GLY A 108 -2.03 15.88 -24.17
C GLY A 108 -1.93 17.10 -25.08
N MET A 109 -2.33 18.28 -24.60
CA MET A 109 -2.21 19.54 -25.36
C MET A 109 -0.75 19.94 -25.59
N VAL A 110 0.11 19.83 -24.58
CA VAL A 110 1.56 20.09 -24.71
C VAL A 110 2.17 19.19 -25.78
N THR A 111 1.79 17.91 -25.81
CA THR A 111 2.25 16.95 -26.83
C THR A 111 1.85 17.39 -28.23
N LEU A 112 0.58 17.78 -28.43
CA LEU A 112 0.09 18.28 -29.72
C LEU A 112 0.86 19.52 -30.18
N VAL A 113 1.14 20.47 -29.27
CA VAL A 113 1.93 21.67 -29.56
C VAL A 113 3.35 21.31 -29.99
N VAL A 114 4.04 20.44 -29.25
CA VAL A 114 5.41 20.01 -29.58
C VAL A 114 5.48 19.32 -30.95
N GLU A 115 4.50 18.47 -31.27
CA GLU A 115 4.42 17.81 -32.57
C GLU A 115 4.19 18.81 -33.71
N ALA A 116 3.29 19.78 -33.50
CA ALA A 116 3.03 20.85 -34.46
C ALA A 116 4.27 21.72 -34.70
N VAL A 117 4.96 22.14 -33.63
CA VAL A 117 6.21 22.92 -33.69
C VAL A 117 7.28 22.18 -34.49
N ARG A 118 7.52 20.89 -34.19
CA ARG A 118 8.52 20.09 -34.91
C ARG A 118 8.18 19.93 -36.38
N LYS A 119 6.91 19.73 -36.71
CA LYS A 119 6.44 19.61 -38.09
C LYS A 119 6.60 20.93 -38.84
N ALA A 120 6.27 22.05 -38.22
CA ALA A 120 6.43 23.38 -38.79
C ALA A 120 7.91 23.75 -38.96
N ALA A 121 8.75 23.46 -37.96
CA ALA A 121 10.18 23.72 -38.03
C ALA A 121 10.88 23.00 -39.19
N LYS A 122 10.45 21.76 -39.48
CA LYS A 122 10.97 20.98 -40.61
C LYS A 122 10.54 21.53 -41.98
N ARG A 123 9.41 22.26 -42.07
CA ARG A 123 8.79 22.64 -43.34
C ARG A 123 8.83 24.13 -43.65
N THR A 124 8.82 24.97 -42.62
CA THR A 124 8.56 26.41 -42.73
C THR A 124 9.68 27.22 -42.09
N ASP A 125 9.92 27.07 -40.78
CA ASP A 125 10.89 27.90 -40.06
C ASP A 125 11.64 27.12 -38.96
N PRO A 126 12.94 26.81 -39.16
CA PRO A 126 13.77 26.14 -38.16
C PRO A 126 13.87 26.87 -36.81
N MET A 127 13.69 28.20 -36.77
CA MET A 127 13.81 29.00 -35.54
C MET A 127 12.74 28.65 -34.49
N LEU A 128 11.65 28.01 -34.90
CA LEU A 128 10.60 27.53 -34.00
C LEU A 128 11.11 26.51 -32.97
N LEU A 129 12.19 25.77 -33.27
CA LEU A 129 12.78 24.85 -32.29
C LEU A 129 13.41 25.61 -31.12
N THR A 130 14.09 26.71 -31.41
CA THR A 130 14.70 27.57 -30.39
C THR A 130 13.62 28.31 -29.60
N ALA A 131 12.58 28.81 -30.27
CA ALA A 131 11.48 29.53 -29.62
C ALA A 131 10.70 28.66 -28.60
N PHE A 132 10.63 27.34 -28.84
CA PHE A 132 9.91 26.38 -27.98
C PHE A 132 10.84 25.39 -27.27
N GLU A 133 12.11 25.74 -27.07
CA GLU A 133 13.12 24.83 -26.50
C GLU A 133 12.68 24.24 -25.16
N GLN A 134 12.15 25.07 -24.26
CA GLN A 134 11.71 24.64 -22.93
C GLN A 134 10.56 23.63 -22.99
N THR A 135 9.56 23.86 -23.83
CA THR A 135 8.42 22.95 -24.01
C THR A 135 8.86 21.62 -24.61
N ILE A 136 9.77 21.67 -25.58
CA ILE A 136 10.37 20.46 -26.18
C ILE A 136 11.18 19.69 -25.13
N HIS A 137 11.96 20.39 -24.31
CA HIS A 137 12.74 19.81 -23.23
C HIS A 137 11.85 19.15 -22.17
N TYR A 138 10.80 19.86 -21.72
CA TYR A 138 9.81 19.36 -20.76
C TYR A 138 9.20 18.03 -21.21
N ARG A 139 8.65 17.98 -22.44
CA ARG A 139 8.11 16.74 -23.03
C ARG A 139 9.17 15.63 -23.13
N GLY A 140 10.44 16.00 -23.34
CA GLY A 140 11.56 15.07 -23.39
C GLY A 140 11.88 14.38 -22.06
N GLN A 141 11.45 14.92 -20.92
CA GLN A 141 11.75 14.36 -19.59
C GLN A 141 11.16 12.95 -19.39
N LEU A 142 9.94 12.71 -19.89
CA LEU A 142 9.29 11.39 -19.80
C LEU A 142 10.08 10.31 -20.55
N GLY A 143 10.59 10.64 -21.74
CA GLY A 143 11.44 9.73 -22.52
C GLY A 143 12.74 9.38 -21.80
N LYS A 144 13.40 10.37 -21.18
CA LYS A 144 14.61 10.14 -20.38
C LYS A 144 14.33 9.21 -19.19
N ARG A 145 13.24 9.45 -18.46
CA ARG A 145 12.83 8.58 -17.34
C ARG A 145 12.54 7.16 -17.79
N ALA A 146 11.80 6.98 -18.89
CA ALA A 146 11.47 5.65 -19.41
C ALA A 146 12.73 4.84 -19.80
N VAL A 147 13.72 5.49 -20.41
CA VAL A 147 15.02 4.84 -20.72
C VAL A 147 15.76 4.44 -19.45
N MET A 148 15.79 5.31 -18.44
CA MET A 148 16.41 5.01 -17.14
C MET A 148 15.73 3.83 -16.45
N THR A 149 14.40 3.79 -16.44
CA THR A 149 13.64 2.67 -15.86
C THR A 149 13.87 1.36 -16.59
N ARG A 150 13.95 1.37 -17.93
CA ARG A 150 14.26 0.15 -18.71
C ARG A 150 15.64 -0.41 -18.36
N ARG A 151 16.66 0.46 -18.31
CA ARG A 151 18.02 0.06 -17.90
C ARG A 151 18.04 -0.52 -16.49
N ALA A 152 17.40 0.14 -15.53
CA ALA A 152 17.34 -0.34 -14.16
C ALA A 152 16.62 -1.71 -14.05
N ASN A 153 15.57 -1.92 -14.83
CA ASN A 153 14.85 -3.20 -14.85
C ASN A 153 15.68 -4.32 -15.51
N GLU A 154 16.41 -4.02 -16.59
CA GLU A 154 17.34 -4.96 -17.24
C GLU A 154 18.46 -5.39 -16.27
N GLU A 155 19.07 -4.45 -15.56
CA GLU A 155 20.08 -4.73 -14.54
C GLU A 155 19.53 -5.54 -13.36
N ALA A 156 18.34 -5.18 -12.86
CA ALA A 156 17.68 -5.92 -11.79
C ALA A 156 17.31 -7.36 -12.21
N ALA A 157 16.84 -7.55 -13.45
CA ALA A 157 16.55 -8.86 -14.01
C ALA A 157 17.82 -9.70 -14.19
N ALA A 158 18.92 -9.11 -14.69
CA ALA A 158 20.20 -9.80 -14.82
C ALA A 158 20.74 -10.25 -13.47
N LYS A 159 20.64 -9.40 -12.44
CA LYS A 159 21.04 -9.72 -11.07
C LYS A 159 20.16 -10.82 -10.47
N ALA A 160 18.84 -10.75 -10.68
CA ALA A 160 17.92 -11.79 -10.22
C ALA A 160 18.20 -13.14 -10.91
N ALA A 161 18.49 -13.13 -12.21
CA ALA A 161 18.88 -14.33 -12.95
C ALA A 161 20.19 -14.93 -12.42
N ALA A 162 21.21 -14.10 -12.19
CA ALA A 162 22.48 -14.55 -11.60
C ALA A 162 22.27 -15.13 -10.20
N ALA A 163 21.48 -14.49 -9.34
CA ALA A 163 21.14 -14.99 -8.02
C ALA A 163 20.38 -16.33 -8.07
N ALA A 164 19.45 -16.48 -9.03
CA ALA A 164 18.74 -17.73 -9.25
C ALA A 164 19.68 -18.85 -9.72
N MET A 165 20.63 -18.57 -10.62
CA MET A 165 21.63 -19.56 -11.04
C MET A 165 22.55 -19.99 -9.88
N VAL A 166 22.96 -19.04 -9.03
CA VAL A 166 23.73 -19.35 -7.80
C VAL A 166 22.91 -20.21 -6.84
N ALA A 167 21.61 -19.91 -6.67
CA ALA A 167 20.73 -20.70 -5.80
C ALA A 167 20.52 -22.12 -6.33
N VAL A 168 20.31 -22.29 -7.65
CA VAL A 168 20.20 -23.62 -8.28
C VAL A 168 21.48 -24.41 -8.11
N ALA A 169 22.65 -23.80 -8.37
CA ALA A 169 23.94 -24.46 -8.17
C ALA A 169 24.19 -24.86 -6.70
N ALA A 170 23.74 -24.05 -5.74
CA ALA A 170 23.84 -24.38 -4.31
C ALA A 170 22.94 -25.56 -3.91
N VAL A 171 21.74 -25.67 -4.50
CA VAL A 171 20.83 -26.82 -4.26
C VAL A 171 21.39 -28.09 -4.88
N GLU A 172 21.97 -28.03 -6.08
CA GLU A 172 22.63 -29.18 -6.71
C GLU A 172 23.85 -29.66 -5.91
N ALA A 173 24.64 -28.73 -5.37
CA ALA A 173 25.78 -29.06 -4.50
C ALA A 173 25.33 -29.72 -3.19
N GLY A 174 24.29 -29.18 -2.53
CA GLY A 174 23.75 -29.76 -1.29
C GLY A 174 23.07 -31.13 -1.50
N GLY A 175 22.42 -31.34 -2.65
CA GLY A 175 21.80 -32.62 -3.00
C GLY A 175 22.83 -33.73 -3.24
N ALA A 176 23.99 -33.41 -3.82
CA ALA A 176 25.07 -34.37 -4.00
C ALA A 176 25.70 -34.80 -2.66
N GLU A 177 25.83 -33.89 -1.71
CA GLU A 177 26.34 -34.17 -0.37
C GLU A 177 25.36 -35.04 0.43
N GLN A 178 24.05 -34.80 0.30
CA GLN A 178 23.02 -35.61 0.94
C GLN A 178 22.90 -37.01 0.32
N ALA A 179 22.98 -37.13 -1.00
CA ALA A 179 22.99 -38.44 -1.68
C ALA A 179 24.22 -39.28 -1.32
N ALA A 180 25.39 -38.64 -1.14
CA ALA A 180 26.59 -39.33 -0.66
C ALA A 180 26.43 -39.80 0.80
N ALA A 181 25.78 -39.01 1.66
CA ALA A 181 25.48 -39.40 3.04
C ALA A 181 24.47 -40.56 3.10
N ASP A 182 23.43 -40.54 2.26
CA ASP A 182 22.41 -41.59 2.21
C ASP A 182 22.98 -42.90 1.67
N GLN A 183 23.87 -42.85 0.66
CA GLN A 183 24.56 -44.03 0.15
C GLN A 183 25.52 -44.63 1.20
N ALA A 184 26.27 -43.79 1.92
CA ALA A 184 27.13 -44.26 3.00
C ALA A 184 26.34 -44.92 4.14
N ALA A 185 25.15 -44.39 4.48
CA ALA A 185 24.27 -44.99 5.46
C ALA A 185 23.70 -46.35 4.98
N ALA A 186 23.38 -46.47 3.69
CA ALA A 186 22.91 -47.73 3.11
C ALA A 186 24.00 -48.81 3.09
N ASP A 187 25.24 -48.44 2.74
CA ASP A 187 26.39 -49.35 2.71
C ASP A 187 26.75 -49.85 4.12
N GLN A 188 26.66 -48.97 5.14
CA GLN A 188 26.85 -49.34 6.55
C GLN A 188 25.78 -50.35 7.01
N ALA A 189 24.51 -50.11 6.67
CA ALA A 189 23.41 -51.02 7.02
C ALA A 189 23.54 -52.40 6.35
N ALA A 190 24.07 -52.47 5.12
CA ALA A 190 24.35 -53.72 4.44
C ALA A 190 25.51 -54.50 5.11
N ALA A 191 26.55 -53.81 5.58
CA ALA A 191 27.65 -54.42 6.31
C ALA A 191 27.20 -55.02 7.66
N ASP A 192 26.33 -54.32 8.38
CA ASP A 192 25.79 -54.79 9.67
C ASP A 192 24.91 -56.06 9.51
N GLN A 193 24.16 -56.18 8.41
CA GLN A 193 23.36 -57.38 8.10
C GLN A 193 24.23 -58.59 7.71
N ALA A 194 25.36 -58.37 7.06
CA ALA A 194 26.29 -59.45 6.72
C ALA A 194 27.03 -60.00 7.95
N GLY A 195 27.30 -59.15 8.95
CA GLY A 195 27.90 -59.56 10.23
C GLY A 195 26.99 -60.48 11.05
N ALA A 196 25.69 -60.23 11.07
CA ALA A 196 24.72 -61.02 11.84
C ALA A 196 24.50 -62.45 11.32
N GLN A 197 24.83 -62.74 10.05
CA GLN A 197 24.71 -64.09 9.47
C GLN A 197 25.96 -64.96 9.70
N GLY A 198 27.08 -64.37 10.11
CA GLY A 198 28.34 -65.09 10.36
C GLY A 198 28.41 -65.80 11.73
N GLU A 199 27.75 -65.27 12.76
CA GLU A 199 27.79 -65.86 14.12
C GLU A 199 26.83 -67.04 14.32
N GLY A 200 25.88 -67.28 13.39
CA GLY A 200 24.93 -68.39 13.48
C GLY A 200 25.45 -69.76 13.04
N ALA A 201 26.62 -69.84 12.40
CA ALA A 201 27.13 -71.08 11.81
C ALA A 201 28.07 -71.91 12.73
N ALA A 202 28.41 -71.42 13.92
CA ALA A 202 29.40 -72.06 14.81
C ALA A 202 28.79 -72.96 15.92
N SER A 203 27.48 -73.16 15.99
CA SER A 203 26.82 -73.88 17.11
C SER A 203 26.21 -75.24 16.77
N LEU A 204 26.60 -75.88 15.65
CA LEU A 204 26.04 -77.17 15.19
C LEU A 204 27.12 -78.24 14.93
N GLN A 205 27.98 -78.51 15.92
CA GLN A 205 28.71 -79.77 16.05
C GLN A 205 28.83 -80.16 17.52
N ALA A 206 27.87 -80.95 18.02
CA ALA A 206 27.97 -81.79 19.21
C ALA A 206 27.02 -82.97 19.05
#